data_AF-A0A965B3C4-F1
#
_entry.id   AF-A0A965B3C4-F1
#
_cell.length_a   1.000
_cell.length_b   1.000
_cell.length_c   1.000
_cell.angle_alpha   90.00
_cell.angle_beta   90.00
_cell.angle_gamma   90.00
#
_symmetry.space_group_name_H-M   'P 1'
#
loop_
_entity.id
_entity.type
_entity.pdbx_description
1 polymer ?
#
loop_
_entity_poly.entity_id
_entity_poly.type
_entity_poly.pdbx_seq_one_letter_code
_entity_poly.pdbx_strand_id
1 'polypeptide(L)'
;MVRTMSGISFPAAEYPTGAIRAFASADVAALMRAVDPASPLSGLCYFRDGNDGVSMLRMSEHTRLVVRTTGGHDDAERLRQALDRATPFAVDDLAIAAIDSYRLRRGVASSYLSDTGPVLILGDAAHVTSTAGGLNMNAGLHDAFALMPVVADWLYGRAERQALAHIADLRRRHLLDEVIPRTESRVRGLQDGGSDTLESHLADIRRLAGDPAAARRFLVEASLLDTPLTAAGTR
;
A
#
# COMPACT_ATOMS: atom_id res chain seq x y z
N MET A 1 -18.56 -8.27 -6.81
CA MET A 1 -19.99 -8.50 -7.13
C MET A 1 -20.76 -7.20 -7.26
N VAL A 2 -20.93 -6.42 -6.19
CA VAL A 2 -21.72 -5.16 -6.19
C VAL A 2 -21.31 -4.20 -7.32
N ARG A 3 -20.02 -3.88 -7.44
CA ARG A 3 -19.48 -3.02 -8.52
C ARG A 3 -19.90 -3.48 -9.93
N THR A 4 -19.82 -4.78 -10.20
CA THR A 4 -20.16 -5.35 -11.51
C THR A 4 -21.65 -5.21 -11.78
N MET A 5 -22.49 -5.52 -10.78
CA MET A 5 -23.94 -5.39 -10.88
C MET A 5 -24.39 -3.94 -11.07
N SER A 6 -23.63 -2.97 -10.56
CA SER A 6 -23.92 -1.54 -10.69
C SER A 6 -23.37 -0.91 -11.97
N GLY A 7 -22.88 -1.71 -12.92
CA GLY A 7 -22.38 -1.24 -14.22
C GLY A 7 -21.06 -0.44 -14.14
N ILE A 8 -20.37 -0.45 -13.00
CA ILE A 8 -19.12 0.30 -12.85
C ILE A 8 -17.95 -0.53 -13.37
N SER A 9 -17.29 -0.05 -14.42
CA SER A 9 -16.12 -0.71 -14.98
C SER A 9 -14.89 -0.57 -14.08
N PHE A 10 -13.99 -1.55 -14.13
CA PHE A 10 -12.77 -1.58 -13.34
C PHE A 10 -11.57 -1.99 -14.20
N PRO A 11 -11.02 -1.06 -14.99
CA PRO A 11 -9.79 -1.33 -15.72
C PRO A 11 -8.67 -1.60 -14.72
N ALA A 12 -8.02 -2.76 -14.86
CA ALA A 12 -6.90 -3.16 -14.04
C ALA A 12 -5.76 -3.72 -14.89
N ALA A 13 -4.53 -3.40 -14.51
CA ALA A 13 -3.30 -3.94 -15.07
C ALA A 13 -2.58 -4.76 -14.00
N GLU A 14 -1.99 -5.89 -14.39
CA GLU A 14 -1.12 -6.65 -13.51
C GLU A 14 0.30 -6.06 -13.54
N TYR A 15 0.98 -6.06 -12.40
CA TYR A 15 2.41 -5.78 -12.38
C TYR A 15 3.20 -7.01 -12.82
N PRO A 16 4.44 -6.85 -13.33
CA PRO A 16 5.34 -7.97 -13.61
C PRO A 16 5.69 -8.78 -12.35
N THR A 17 5.65 -8.16 -11.18
CA THR A 17 5.96 -8.76 -9.88
C THR A 17 4.73 -9.31 -9.18
N GLY A 18 4.91 -10.46 -8.51
CA GLY A 18 3.98 -10.98 -7.51
C GLY A 18 4.42 -10.60 -6.09
N ALA A 19 3.63 -11.00 -5.11
CA ALA A 19 4.00 -10.94 -3.71
C ALA A 19 3.78 -12.29 -3.04
N ILE A 20 4.78 -12.75 -2.30
CA ILE A 20 4.68 -13.84 -1.34
C ILE A 20 4.46 -13.20 0.02
N ARG A 21 3.45 -13.64 0.74
CA ARG A 21 3.15 -13.25 2.11
C ARG A 21 3.37 -14.44 3.02
N ALA A 22 4.05 -14.19 4.12
CA ALA A 22 4.27 -15.18 5.16
C ALA A 22 4.02 -14.61 6.55
N PHE A 23 3.71 -15.49 7.49
CA PHE A 23 3.39 -15.14 8.86
C PHE A 23 4.39 -15.82 9.79
N ALA A 24 5.30 -15.03 10.37
CA ALA A 24 6.28 -15.48 11.34
C ALA A 24 5.73 -15.30 12.75
N SER A 25 5.82 -16.30 13.61
CA SER A 25 5.44 -16.14 15.02
C SER A 25 6.44 -15.27 15.77
N ALA A 26 7.70 -15.27 15.33
CA ALA A 26 8.78 -14.50 15.92
C ALA A 26 8.57 -12.98 15.85
N ASP A 27 9.07 -12.26 16.87
CA ASP A 27 9.29 -10.82 16.82
C ASP A 27 10.69 -10.55 16.26
N VAL A 28 10.77 -10.27 14.96
CA VAL A 28 12.04 -10.04 14.25
C VAL A 28 12.80 -8.84 14.83
N ALA A 29 12.10 -7.81 15.31
CA ALA A 29 12.74 -6.65 15.91
C ALA A 29 13.36 -7.00 17.26
N ALA A 30 12.71 -7.85 18.06
CA ALA A 30 13.29 -8.39 19.30
C ALA A 30 14.48 -9.32 19.02
N LEU A 31 14.38 -10.18 18.02
CA LEU A 31 15.49 -11.05 17.60
C LEU A 31 16.70 -10.22 17.15
N MET A 32 16.51 -9.19 16.32
CA MET A 32 17.62 -8.33 15.90
C MET A 32 18.28 -7.63 17.08
N ARG A 33 17.50 -7.12 18.05
CA ARG A 33 18.07 -6.51 19.26
C ARG A 33 18.94 -7.46 20.08
N ALA A 34 18.69 -8.78 20.02
CA ALA A 34 19.51 -9.78 20.69
C ALA A 34 20.80 -10.11 19.92
N VAL A 35 20.76 -10.07 18.59
CA VAL A 35 21.90 -10.39 17.71
C VAL A 35 22.82 -9.19 17.51
N ASP A 36 22.25 -8.04 17.17
CA ASP A 36 22.97 -6.77 16.97
C ASP A 36 22.22 -5.63 17.66
N PRO A 37 22.49 -5.40 18.97
CA PRO A 37 21.90 -4.29 19.72
C PRO A 37 22.23 -2.91 19.13
N ALA A 38 23.31 -2.78 18.34
CA ALA A 38 23.73 -1.51 17.74
C ALA A 38 22.91 -1.14 16.50
N SER A 39 22.25 -2.12 15.87
CA SER A 39 21.44 -1.94 14.65
C SER A 39 19.99 -2.42 14.85
N PRO A 40 19.21 -1.80 15.76
CA PRO A 40 17.86 -2.27 16.05
C PRO A 40 16.93 -2.08 14.84
N LEU A 41 16.06 -3.06 14.61
CA LEU A 41 14.95 -2.93 13.68
C LEU A 41 13.73 -2.29 14.36
N SER A 42 12.99 -1.51 13.58
CA SER A 42 11.67 -1.03 14.01
C SER A 42 10.60 -2.10 13.78
N GLY A 43 9.39 -1.89 14.30
CA GLY A 43 8.25 -2.78 14.03
C GLY A 43 7.82 -2.82 12.57
N LEU A 44 8.30 -1.90 11.72
CA LEU A 44 8.10 -1.91 10.27
C LEU A 44 9.43 -1.70 9.56
N CYS A 45 9.91 -2.72 8.86
CA CYS A 45 11.20 -2.68 8.16
C CYS A 45 11.05 -3.03 6.69
N TYR A 46 11.89 -2.40 5.86
CA TYR A 46 11.98 -2.65 4.43
C TYR A 46 13.43 -2.98 4.08
N PHE A 47 13.65 -4.15 3.49
CA PHE A 47 14.92 -4.58 2.94
C PHE A 47 14.80 -4.61 1.43
N ARG A 48 15.74 -3.96 0.76
CA ARG A 48 15.76 -3.85 -0.70
C ARG A 48 17.11 -4.33 -1.20
N ASP A 49 17.12 -5.28 -2.12
CA ASP A 49 18.28 -5.65 -2.92
C ASP A 49 17.91 -5.62 -4.42
N GLY A 50 18.87 -5.88 -5.31
CA GLY A 50 18.65 -5.87 -6.76
C GLY A 50 17.74 -6.97 -7.29
N ASN A 51 17.32 -7.93 -6.47
CA ASN A 51 16.52 -9.11 -6.84
C ASN A 51 15.14 -9.13 -6.16
N ASP A 52 15.03 -8.70 -4.91
CA ASP A 52 13.84 -8.78 -4.07
C ASP A 52 13.66 -7.54 -3.18
N GLY A 53 12.40 -7.29 -2.85
CA GLY A 53 12.02 -6.38 -1.77
C GLY A 53 11.29 -7.12 -0.67
N VAL A 54 11.85 -7.14 0.54
CA VAL A 54 11.21 -7.71 1.73
C VAL A 54 10.64 -6.59 2.60
N SER A 55 9.39 -6.69 3.01
CA SER A 55 8.85 -5.85 4.08
C SER A 55 8.40 -6.71 5.25
N MET A 56 8.72 -6.27 6.46
CA MET A 56 8.38 -6.94 7.71
C MET A 56 7.57 -5.98 8.56
N LEU A 57 6.37 -6.40 8.97
CA LEU A 57 5.51 -5.62 9.83
C LEU A 57 5.12 -6.45 11.06
N ARG A 58 5.54 -6.00 12.24
CA ARG A 58 5.10 -6.57 13.51
C ARG A 58 3.62 -6.23 13.73
N MET A 59 2.80 -7.27 13.81
CA MET A 59 1.42 -7.23 14.27
C MET A 59 1.37 -7.59 15.77
N SER A 60 0.18 -7.62 16.38
CA SER A 60 0.06 -7.98 17.81
C SER A 60 0.64 -9.37 18.11
N GLU A 61 0.24 -10.38 17.33
CA GLU A 61 0.60 -11.79 17.61
C GLU A 61 1.75 -12.31 16.74
N HIS A 62 1.99 -11.74 15.56
CA HIS A 62 2.92 -12.28 14.56
C HIS A 62 3.63 -11.16 13.80
N THR A 63 4.67 -11.52 13.05
CA THR A 63 5.29 -10.64 12.07
C THR A 63 4.83 -11.04 10.68
N ARG A 64 4.22 -10.09 9.94
CA ARG A 64 3.84 -10.28 8.55
C ARG A 64 5.02 -9.95 7.66
N LEU A 65 5.45 -10.91 6.87
CA LEU A 65 6.49 -10.80 5.86
C LEU A 65 5.84 -10.67 4.49
N VAL A 66 6.36 -9.79 3.64
CA VAL A 66 5.97 -9.70 2.22
C VAL A 66 7.24 -9.62 1.39
N VAL A 67 7.44 -10.61 0.53
CA VAL A 67 8.52 -10.67 -0.46
C VAL A 67 7.94 -10.31 -1.82
N ARG A 68 8.45 -9.25 -2.44
CA ARG A 68 8.13 -8.89 -3.82
C ARG A 68 9.15 -9.54 -4.74
N THR A 69 8.65 -10.32 -5.68
CA THR A 69 9.49 -11.20 -6.53
C THR A 69 8.90 -11.36 -7.94
N THR A 70 9.76 -11.66 -8.91
CA THR A 70 9.40 -12.03 -10.28
C THR A 70 9.56 -13.55 -10.49
N GLY A 71 8.47 -14.23 -10.81
CA GLY A 71 8.46 -15.56 -11.45
C GLY A 71 8.80 -16.83 -10.64
N GLY A 72 8.08 -17.93 -10.96
CA GLY A 72 8.66 -19.21 -11.39
C GLY A 72 9.17 -20.24 -10.38
N HIS A 73 9.15 -19.98 -9.08
CA HIS A 73 9.68 -20.89 -8.05
C HIS A 73 8.60 -21.28 -7.03
N ASP A 74 8.90 -22.29 -6.22
CA ASP A 74 8.14 -22.58 -5.00
C ASP A 74 8.20 -21.40 -4.02
N ASP A 75 7.05 -21.04 -3.43
CA ASP A 75 6.92 -19.84 -2.59
C ASP A 75 7.78 -19.92 -1.32
N ALA A 76 7.94 -21.11 -0.73
CA ALA A 76 8.74 -21.29 0.48
C ALA A 76 10.23 -21.13 0.20
N GLU A 77 10.71 -21.67 -0.91
CA GLU A 77 12.09 -21.51 -1.34
C GLU A 77 12.43 -20.05 -1.65
N ARG A 78 11.54 -19.32 -2.33
CA ARG A 78 11.79 -17.90 -2.62
C ARG A 78 11.74 -17.04 -1.36
N LEU A 79 10.84 -17.35 -0.42
CA LEU A 79 10.82 -16.71 0.90
C LEU A 79 12.15 -16.91 1.62
N ARG A 80 12.68 -18.14 1.65
CA ARG A 80 13.95 -18.48 2.29
C ARG A 80 15.10 -17.69 1.70
N GLN A 81 15.25 -17.71 0.38
CA GLN A 81 16.31 -16.97 -0.31
C GLN A 81 16.25 -15.45 -0.04
N ALA A 82 15.05 -14.87 0.02
CA ALA A 82 14.89 -13.46 0.30
C ALA A 82 15.23 -13.11 1.75
N LEU A 83 14.88 -13.98 2.72
CA LEU A 83 15.22 -13.79 4.13
C LEU A 83 16.72 -13.95 4.40
N ASP A 84 17.36 -14.97 3.80
CA ASP A 84 18.81 -15.21 3.91
C ASP A 84 19.63 -14.00 3.40
N ARG A 85 19.11 -13.27 2.41
CA ARG A 85 19.73 -12.03 1.90
C ARG A 85 19.41 -10.80 2.75
N ALA A 86 18.17 -10.70 3.24
CA ALA A 86 17.67 -9.51 3.93
C ALA A 86 18.06 -9.45 5.40
N THR A 87 18.25 -10.60 6.05
CA THR A 87 18.40 -10.70 7.50
C THR A 87 19.45 -11.74 7.88
N PRO A 88 20.04 -11.67 9.09
CA PRO A 88 20.93 -12.71 9.60
C PRO A 88 20.18 -13.98 10.06
N PHE A 89 18.84 -14.02 9.91
CA PHE A 89 17.99 -15.09 10.43
C PHE A 89 17.64 -16.07 9.31
N ALA A 90 17.67 -17.37 9.64
CA ALA A 90 17.11 -18.40 8.80
C ALA A 90 15.58 -18.44 8.95
N VAL A 91 14.88 -19.04 7.98
CA VAL A 91 13.42 -19.28 8.04
C VAL A 91 13.02 -19.99 9.33
N ASP A 92 13.82 -20.96 9.79
CA ASP A 92 13.55 -21.76 10.98
C ASP A 92 13.58 -20.90 12.27
N ASP A 93 14.40 -19.85 12.31
CA ASP A 93 14.46 -18.90 13.44
C ASP A 93 13.17 -18.09 13.57
N LEU A 94 12.42 -17.95 12.47
CA LEU A 94 11.22 -17.10 12.41
C LEU A 94 9.91 -17.85 12.71
N ALA A 95 9.95 -19.19 12.75
CA ALA A 95 8.78 -20.05 12.94
C ALA A 95 7.61 -19.64 12.02
N ILE A 96 7.81 -19.81 10.71
CA ILE A 96 6.82 -19.45 9.68
C ILE A 96 5.61 -20.38 9.78
N ALA A 97 4.45 -19.81 10.09
CA ALA A 97 3.20 -20.53 10.32
C ALA A 97 2.38 -20.75 9.03
N ALA A 98 2.47 -19.82 8.08
CA ALA A 98 1.74 -19.89 6.83
C ALA A 98 2.43 -19.05 5.74
N ILE A 99 2.26 -19.48 4.49
CA ILE A 99 2.74 -18.83 3.27
C ILE A 99 1.60 -18.81 2.25
N ASP A 100 1.38 -17.66 1.62
CA ASP A 100 0.46 -17.48 0.51
C ASP A 100 1.03 -16.51 -0.53
N SER A 101 0.70 -16.67 -1.80
CA SER A 101 1.11 -15.75 -2.86
C SER A 101 -0.07 -15.13 -3.57
N TYR A 102 0.12 -13.89 -4.03
CA TYR A 102 -0.88 -13.15 -4.80
C TYR A 102 -0.23 -12.27 -5.86
N ARG A 103 -0.98 -12.05 -6.94
CA ARG A 103 -0.57 -11.14 -8.00
C ARG A 103 -0.80 -9.70 -7.57
N LEU A 104 0.18 -8.84 -7.84
CA LEU A 104 0.02 -7.42 -7.65
C LEU A 104 -0.71 -6.85 -8.86
N ARG A 105 -1.69 -5.98 -8.60
CA ARG A 105 -2.47 -5.32 -9.64
C ARG A 105 -2.65 -3.86 -9.30
N ARG A 106 -2.85 -3.05 -10.33
CA ARG A 106 -3.30 -1.67 -10.24
C ARG A 106 -4.60 -1.53 -10.99
N GLY A 107 -5.59 -0.89 -10.38
CA GLY A 107 -6.84 -0.61 -11.05
C GLY A 107 -7.62 0.47 -10.32
N VAL A 108 -8.33 1.29 -11.08
CA VAL A 108 -9.20 2.33 -10.55
C VAL A 108 -10.52 2.24 -11.30
N ALA A 109 -11.62 2.21 -10.58
CA ALA A 109 -12.95 2.20 -11.16
C ALA A 109 -13.17 3.41 -12.06
N SER A 110 -13.97 3.27 -13.12
CA SER A 110 -14.29 4.40 -14.01
C SER A 110 -15.07 5.50 -13.30
N SER A 111 -15.86 5.14 -12.28
CA SER A 111 -16.58 6.05 -11.39
C SER A 111 -16.72 5.39 -10.01
N TYR A 112 -16.87 6.17 -8.95
CA TYR A 112 -17.21 5.65 -7.62
C TYR A 112 -18.73 5.57 -7.41
N LEU A 113 -19.52 6.31 -8.19
CA LEU A 113 -20.98 6.35 -8.12
C LEU A 113 -21.58 5.75 -9.39
N SER A 114 -22.54 4.83 -9.24
CA SER A 114 -23.23 4.18 -10.36
C SER A 114 -24.22 5.10 -11.03
N ASP A 115 -24.24 5.17 -12.36
CA ASP A 115 -25.20 5.98 -13.13
C ASP A 115 -26.63 5.41 -13.14
N THR A 116 -26.78 4.12 -12.84
CA THR A 116 -28.06 3.39 -12.95
C THR A 116 -28.73 3.12 -11.60
N GLY A 117 -28.16 3.61 -10.50
CA GLY A 117 -28.75 3.39 -9.17
C GLY A 117 -28.00 4.04 -8.00
N PRO A 118 -28.49 3.82 -6.77
CA PRO A 118 -27.93 4.41 -5.55
C PRO A 118 -26.73 3.62 -5.02
N VAL A 119 -25.79 3.24 -5.88
CA VAL A 119 -24.62 2.45 -5.51
C VAL A 119 -23.37 3.31 -5.52
N LEU A 120 -22.70 3.39 -4.37
CA LEU A 120 -21.39 4.00 -4.17
C LEU A 120 -20.38 2.91 -3.81
N ILE A 121 -19.18 2.96 -4.40
CA ILE A 121 -18.05 2.08 -4.07
C ILE A 121 -16.87 2.88 -3.54
N LEU A 122 -16.08 2.27 -2.66
CA LEU A 122 -14.92 2.88 -2.00
C LEU A 122 -13.90 1.80 -1.63
N GLY A 123 -12.66 2.19 -1.34
CA GLY A 123 -11.58 1.26 -0.99
C GLY A 123 -11.32 0.23 -2.09
N ASP A 124 -11.08 -1.03 -1.72
CA ASP A 124 -10.73 -2.10 -2.67
C ASP A 124 -11.79 -2.38 -3.76
N ALA A 125 -13.04 -1.99 -3.52
CA ALA A 125 -14.07 -2.04 -4.56
C ALA A 125 -13.81 -0.99 -5.65
N ALA A 126 -13.32 0.18 -5.28
CA ALA A 126 -13.09 1.35 -6.12
C ALA A 126 -11.67 1.45 -6.68
N HIS A 127 -10.67 0.91 -5.98
CA HIS A 127 -9.28 0.96 -6.41
C HIS A 127 -8.41 -0.13 -5.79
N VAL A 128 -7.37 -0.54 -6.52
CA VAL A 128 -6.27 -1.37 -6.02
C VAL A 128 -4.95 -0.76 -6.49
N THR A 129 -3.94 -0.73 -5.62
CA THR A 129 -2.60 -0.19 -5.92
C THR A 129 -1.52 -1.24 -5.67
N SER A 130 -0.25 -0.93 -5.95
CA SER A 130 0.90 -1.82 -5.75
C SER A 130 1.16 -2.21 -4.28
N THR A 131 0.30 -1.84 -3.32
CA THR A 131 0.35 -2.14 -1.86
C THR A 131 1.60 -1.61 -1.14
N ALA A 132 2.46 -0.85 -1.82
CA ALA A 132 3.67 -0.30 -1.22
C ALA A 132 3.33 0.80 -0.21
N GLY A 133 3.85 0.68 1.02
CA GLY A 133 3.66 1.69 2.07
C GLY A 133 2.24 1.84 2.59
N GLY A 134 1.37 0.81 2.46
CA GLY A 134 0.04 0.81 3.09
C GLY A 134 -0.97 1.80 2.51
N LEU A 135 -0.67 2.44 1.37
CA LEU A 135 -1.46 3.53 0.83
C LEU A 135 -2.88 3.15 0.39
N ASN A 136 -3.11 1.90 -0.02
CA ASN A 136 -4.44 1.46 -0.48
C ASN A 136 -5.49 1.52 0.65
N MET A 137 -5.13 1.06 1.84
CA MET A 137 -6.00 1.11 3.03
C MET A 137 -6.26 2.56 3.44
N ASN A 138 -5.21 3.39 3.48
CA ASN A 138 -5.35 4.81 3.84
C ASN A 138 -6.26 5.53 2.84
N ALA A 139 -6.09 5.31 1.53
CA ALA A 139 -6.93 5.91 0.50
C ALA A 139 -8.42 5.57 0.70
N GLY A 140 -8.74 4.29 0.97
CA GLY A 140 -10.12 3.88 1.25
C GLY A 140 -10.73 4.52 2.50
N LEU A 141 -9.91 4.74 3.55
CA LEU A 141 -10.35 5.46 4.75
C LEU A 141 -10.65 6.94 4.43
N HIS A 142 -9.77 7.60 3.69
CA HIS A 142 -9.99 8.98 3.25
C HIS A 142 -11.19 9.12 2.31
N ASP A 143 -11.46 8.13 1.48
CA ASP A 143 -12.66 8.10 0.63
C ASP A 143 -13.92 8.03 1.49
N ALA A 144 -13.96 7.15 2.48
CA ALA A 144 -15.08 7.09 3.42
C ALA A 144 -15.24 8.42 4.17
N PHE A 145 -14.15 8.98 4.71
CA PHE A 145 -14.20 10.23 5.46
C PHE A 145 -14.75 11.40 4.63
N ALA A 146 -14.38 11.49 3.35
CA ALA A 146 -14.85 12.54 2.46
C ALA A 146 -16.28 12.33 1.96
N LEU A 147 -16.66 11.08 1.66
CA LEU A 147 -17.94 10.77 1.02
C LEU A 147 -19.10 10.62 2.00
N MET A 148 -18.86 10.04 3.18
CA MET A 148 -19.95 9.72 4.12
C MET A 148 -20.75 10.96 4.60
N PRO A 149 -20.15 12.13 4.86
CA PRO A 149 -20.92 13.33 5.19
C PRO A 149 -21.89 13.74 4.08
N VAL A 150 -21.45 13.69 2.82
CA VAL A 150 -22.28 14.06 1.65
C VAL A 150 -23.34 12.99 1.35
N VAL A 151 -23.03 11.72 1.59
CA VAL A 151 -24.04 10.64 1.57
C VAL A 151 -25.13 10.91 2.60
N ALA A 152 -24.76 11.28 3.83
CA ALA A 152 -25.73 11.61 4.87
C ALA A 152 -26.61 12.80 4.45
N ASP A 153 -26.01 13.88 3.94
CA ASP A 153 -26.77 15.03 3.45
C ASP A 153 -27.71 14.68 2.31
N TRP A 154 -27.28 13.83 1.36
CA TRP A 154 -28.14 13.35 0.29
C TRP A 154 -29.33 12.52 0.82
N LEU A 155 -29.09 11.61 1.76
CA LEU A 155 -30.15 10.79 2.37
C LEU A 155 -31.17 11.62 3.18
N TYR A 156 -30.74 12.73 3.78
CA TYR A 156 -31.62 13.66 4.49
C TYR A 156 -32.19 14.78 3.60
N GLY A 157 -31.97 14.73 2.28
CA GLY A 157 -32.46 15.76 1.36
C GLY A 157 -31.79 17.13 1.52
N ARG A 158 -30.62 17.19 2.16
CA ARG A 158 -29.81 18.40 2.38
C ARG A 158 -28.79 18.64 1.26
N ALA A 159 -28.57 17.65 0.40
CA ALA A 159 -27.71 17.76 -0.78
C ALA A 159 -28.30 17.01 -1.97
N GLU A 160 -28.01 17.50 -3.17
CA GLU A 160 -28.35 16.77 -4.40
C GLU A 160 -27.33 15.66 -4.69
N ARG A 161 -27.73 14.67 -5.49
CA ARG A 161 -26.85 13.57 -5.91
C ARG A 161 -25.59 14.07 -6.64
N GLN A 162 -25.68 15.22 -7.30
CA GLN A 162 -24.59 15.90 -8.00
C GLN A 162 -23.47 16.31 -7.04
N ALA A 163 -23.78 16.70 -5.80
CA ALA A 163 -22.77 17.01 -4.80
C ALA A 163 -21.99 15.74 -4.42
N LEU A 164 -22.68 14.61 -4.24
CA LEU A 164 -22.04 13.32 -3.99
C LEU A 164 -21.16 12.89 -5.18
N ALA A 165 -21.65 13.03 -6.41
CA ALA A 165 -20.90 12.73 -7.62
C ALA A 165 -19.62 13.59 -7.75
N HIS A 166 -19.71 14.88 -7.39
CA HIS A 166 -18.57 15.79 -7.41
C HIS A 166 -17.47 15.38 -6.43
N ILE A 167 -17.83 15.06 -5.18
CA ILE A 167 -16.84 14.59 -4.20
C ILE A 167 -16.24 13.24 -4.62
N ALA A 168 -17.07 12.32 -5.12
CA ALA A 168 -16.61 11.03 -5.65
C ALA A 168 -15.57 11.19 -6.76
N ASP A 169 -15.79 12.12 -7.69
CA ASP A 169 -14.83 12.43 -8.76
C ASP A 169 -13.53 13.06 -8.21
N LEU A 170 -13.63 14.00 -7.27
CA LEU A 170 -12.44 14.59 -6.62
C LEU A 170 -11.58 13.52 -5.92
N ARG A 171 -12.21 12.57 -5.22
CA ARG A 171 -11.50 11.45 -4.58
C ARG A 171 -10.78 10.58 -5.61
N ARG A 172 -11.49 10.23 -6.68
CA ARG A 172 -10.92 9.42 -7.76
C ARG A 172 -9.76 10.12 -8.46
N ARG A 173 -9.87 11.43 -8.72
CA ARG A 173 -8.77 12.24 -9.30
C ARG A 173 -7.58 12.32 -8.37
N HIS A 174 -7.78 12.63 -7.09
CA HIS A 174 -6.70 12.64 -6.09
C HIS A 174 -5.95 11.30 -6.04
N LEU A 175 -6.67 10.18 -6.10
CA LEU A 175 -6.04 8.86 -6.16
C LEU A 175 -5.14 8.71 -7.40
N LEU A 176 -5.62 9.10 -8.57
CA LEU A 176 -4.89 8.96 -9.84
C LEU A 176 -3.70 9.90 -9.95
N ASP A 177 -3.89 11.15 -9.53
CA ASP A 177 -2.94 12.24 -9.78
C ASP A 177 -1.86 12.28 -8.68
N GLU A 178 -2.18 11.87 -7.45
CA GLU A 178 -1.28 11.98 -6.30
C GLU A 178 -0.93 10.63 -5.69
N VAL A 179 -1.93 9.83 -5.29
CA VAL A 179 -1.68 8.63 -4.47
C VAL A 179 -0.96 7.54 -5.25
N ILE A 180 -1.42 7.24 -6.47
CA ILE A 180 -0.82 6.21 -7.31
C ILE A 180 0.63 6.58 -7.65
N PRO A 181 0.94 7.76 -8.20
CA PRO A 181 2.33 8.14 -8.51
C PRO A 181 3.27 8.04 -7.30
N ARG A 182 2.82 8.45 -6.11
CA ARG A 182 3.59 8.31 -4.86
C ARG A 182 3.80 6.86 -4.44
N THR A 183 2.84 5.97 -4.71
CA THR A 183 2.98 4.54 -4.41
C THR A 183 4.01 3.91 -5.35
N GLU A 184 3.94 4.21 -6.65
CA GLU A 184 4.84 3.65 -7.67
C GLU A 184 6.29 4.09 -7.46
N SER A 185 6.51 5.35 -7.06
CA SER A 185 7.86 5.87 -6.81
C SER A 185 8.59 5.17 -5.66
N ARG A 186 7.86 4.57 -4.71
CA ARG A 186 8.42 3.83 -3.54
C ARG A 186 8.91 2.41 -3.87
N VAL A 187 8.61 1.94 -5.06
CA VAL A 187 8.99 0.62 -5.54
C VAL A 187 9.83 0.69 -6.82
N ARG A 188 10.34 1.89 -7.13
CA ARG A 188 11.27 2.15 -8.22
C ARG A 188 12.51 1.25 -8.10
N GLY A 189 12.87 0.58 -9.19
CA GLY A 189 13.97 -0.38 -9.26
C GLY A 189 13.62 -1.80 -8.80
N LEU A 190 12.52 -1.98 -8.06
CA LEU A 190 12.09 -3.29 -7.57
C LEU A 190 11.05 -3.94 -8.50
N GLN A 191 10.20 -3.14 -9.14
CA GLN A 191 9.14 -3.66 -10.02
C GLN A 191 9.61 -3.93 -11.44
N ASP A 192 10.65 -3.22 -11.87
CA ASP A 192 11.20 -3.16 -13.21
C ASP A 192 12.61 -3.79 -13.32
N GLY A 193 13.19 -4.23 -12.20
CA GLY A 193 14.50 -4.90 -12.16
C GLY A 193 15.68 -3.99 -12.52
N GLY A 194 15.51 -2.67 -12.41
CA GLY A 194 16.55 -1.69 -12.70
C GLY A 194 17.50 -1.48 -11.53
N SER A 195 18.69 -2.09 -11.58
CA SER A 195 19.70 -1.92 -10.52
C SER A 195 20.10 -0.45 -10.31
N ASP A 196 20.38 0.27 -11.40
CA ASP A 196 20.76 1.70 -11.34
C ASP A 196 19.64 2.57 -10.75
N THR A 197 18.37 2.23 -11.05
CA THR A 197 17.22 2.97 -10.54
C THR A 197 16.96 2.68 -9.06
N LEU A 198 17.27 1.47 -8.59
CA LEU A 198 17.26 1.09 -7.18
C LEU A 198 18.37 1.82 -6.40
N GLU A 199 19.60 1.84 -6.89
CA GLU A 199 20.71 2.53 -6.21
C GLU A 199 20.42 4.03 -6.03
N SER A 200 19.95 4.67 -7.09
CA SER A 200 19.49 6.06 -7.05
C SER A 200 18.34 6.24 -6.03
N HIS A 201 17.39 5.31 -5.97
CA HIS A 201 16.31 5.34 -4.99
C HIS A 201 16.79 5.22 -3.54
N LEU A 202 17.74 4.33 -3.28
CA LEU A 202 18.34 4.19 -1.95
C LEU A 202 19.14 5.45 -1.56
N ALA A 203 19.81 6.10 -2.52
CA ALA A 203 20.49 7.38 -2.28
C ALA A 203 19.48 8.50 -1.91
N ASP A 204 18.33 8.56 -2.60
CA ASP A 204 17.25 9.49 -2.26
C ASP A 204 16.71 9.26 -0.84
N ILE A 205 16.49 8.00 -0.45
CA ILE A 205 16.04 7.65 0.90
C ILE A 205 17.06 8.07 1.95
N ARG A 206 18.36 7.84 1.73
CA ARG A 206 19.42 8.27 2.66
C ARG A 206 19.43 9.79 2.83
N ARG A 207 19.32 10.53 1.73
CA ARG A 207 19.25 12.00 1.75
C ARG A 207 17.99 12.51 2.47
N LEU A 208 16.85 11.88 2.23
CA LEU A 208 15.59 12.17 2.91
C LEU A 208 15.70 11.94 4.42
N ALA A 209 16.30 10.83 4.84
CA ALA A 209 16.46 10.48 6.25
C ALA A 209 17.45 11.41 6.98
N GLY A 210 18.41 12.00 6.27
CA GLY A 210 19.36 12.97 6.82
C GLY A 210 18.81 14.38 7.05
N ASP A 211 17.60 14.70 6.55
CA ASP A 211 16.94 16.00 6.73
C ASP A 211 15.62 15.82 7.53
N PRO A 212 15.57 16.25 8.80
CA PRO A 212 14.36 16.13 9.63
C PRO A 212 13.11 16.78 9.03
N ALA A 213 13.26 17.90 8.33
CA ALA A 213 12.13 18.58 7.71
C ALA A 213 11.60 17.81 6.50
N ALA A 214 12.51 17.26 5.69
CA ALA A 214 12.14 16.39 4.57
C ALA A 214 11.51 15.07 5.04
N ALA A 215 12.10 14.42 6.04
CA ALA A 215 11.54 13.21 6.65
C ALA A 215 10.12 13.44 7.18
N ARG A 216 9.88 14.57 7.87
CA ARG A 216 8.54 14.94 8.35
C ARG A 216 7.54 15.10 7.20
N ARG A 217 7.90 15.82 6.13
CA ARG A 217 7.04 15.97 4.95
C ARG A 217 6.69 14.62 4.34
N PHE A 218 7.69 13.76 4.16
CA PHE A 218 7.48 12.40 3.68
C PHE A 218 6.52 11.60 4.56
N LEU A 219 6.62 11.67 5.89
CA LEU A 219 5.72 10.94 6.78
C LEU A 219 4.26 11.44 6.67
N VAL A 220 4.04 12.73 6.48
CA VAL A 220 2.71 13.31 6.22
C VAL A 220 2.15 12.75 4.91
N GLU A 221 2.93 12.79 3.84
CA GLU A 221 2.54 12.27 2.51
C GLU A 221 2.35 10.75 2.50
N ALA A 222 3.17 10.00 3.24
CA ALA A 222 3.07 8.55 3.37
C ALA A 222 1.86 8.11 4.19
N SER A 223 1.40 8.97 5.09
CA SER A 223 0.19 8.76 5.87
C SER A 223 -1.06 9.33 5.18
N LEU A 224 -0.91 9.93 3.98
CA LEU A 224 -1.97 10.63 3.25
C LEU A 224 -2.63 11.77 4.06
N LEU A 225 -1.93 12.32 5.05
CA LEU A 225 -2.46 13.39 5.90
C LEU A 225 -2.52 14.75 5.18
N ASP A 226 -1.86 14.86 4.03
CA ASP A 226 -1.96 15.98 3.10
C ASP A 226 -3.13 15.83 2.10
N THR A 227 -3.90 14.75 2.21
CA THR A 227 -5.05 14.52 1.34
C THR A 227 -6.10 15.62 1.54
N PRO A 228 -6.53 16.31 0.47
CA PRO A 228 -7.59 17.29 0.56
C PRO A 228 -8.88 16.57 0.97
N LEU A 229 -9.34 16.88 2.18
CA LEU A 229 -10.66 16.53 2.66
C LEU A 229 -11.53 17.74 2.34
N THR A 230 -12.37 17.63 1.32
CA THR A 230 -13.40 18.65 1.06
C THR A 230 -14.29 18.71 2.28
N ALA A 231 -14.10 19.74 3.11
CA ALA A 231 -15.00 20.02 4.20
C ALA A 231 -16.38 20.28 3.61
N ALA A 232 -17.36 19.46 4.00
CA ALA A 232 -18.76 19.77 3.78
C ALA A 232 -19.07 21.09 4.52
N GLY A 233 -19.10 22.21 3.79
CA GLY A 233 -19.62 23.49 4.23
C GLY A 233 -18.73 24.29 5.19
N THR A 234 -18.01 25.27 4.66
CA THR A 234 -18.11 26.61 5.26
C THR A 234 -19.59 27.01 5.21
N ARG A 235 -20.24 26.99 6.38
CA ARG A 235 -21.56 27.60 6.59
C ARG A 235 -21.47 29.12 6.46
#